data_AF-A0A1M4TU65-F1
#
_entry.id   AF-A0A1M4TU65-F1
#
_cell.length_a   1.000
_cell.length_b   1.000
_cell.length_c   1.000
_cell.angle_alpha   90.00
_cell.angle_beta   90.00
_cell.angle_gamma   90.00
#
_symmetry.space_group_name_H-M   'P 1'
#
loop_
_entity.id
_entity.type
_entity.pdbx_description
1 polymer ?
#
loop_
_entity_poly.entity_id
_entity_poly.type
_entity_poly.pdbx_seq_one_letter_code
_entity_poly.pdbx_strand_id
1 'polypeptide(L)'
;MPRYDEINKFCESVENGEIYFEYETHYYEFDNDGRYMDDWESWHNDVFGVIPFLNRVFAGCHDLLCLEEYEHVVRLLDRVCELKFSVEKAEDSEDEPEEETFSLSDADKEGMFSRKLCDVGEDWIRAVTQLTNGQEQSSQILKLLRMFEHPVCKKVKPRILLEEGISKEMFIDMAMFLEGEIVKLEALEEELTRKGNCYRERYEVRSQIDRKTEMLLDIRIKCLNTISGDSGQKELKLAACWKSGRDQMVKLQND
;
A
#
# COMPACT_ATOMS: atom_id res chain seq x y z
N MET A 1 17.30 -3.53 -17.37
CA MET A 1 17.43 -3.33 -15.91
C MET A 1 18.87 -2.94 -15.57
N PRO A 2 19.11 -2.05 -14.59
CA PRO A 2 20.44 -1.87 -13.98
C PRO A 2 21.00 -3.18 -13.41
N ARG A 3 22.32 -3.25 -13.23
CA ARG A 3 22.96 -4.43 -12.62
C ARG A 3 22.75 -4.44 -11.11
N TYR A 4 22.84 -5.63 -10.52
CA TYR A 4 22.63 -5.80 -9.07
C TYR A 4 23.57 -4.96 -8.21
N ASP A 5 24.85 -4.83 -8.61
CA ASP A 5 25.83 -3.99 -7.92
C ASP A 5 25.51 -2.49 -8.04
N GLU A 6 24.94 -2.07 -9.15
CA GLU A 6 24.46 -0.68 -9.33
C GLU A 6 23.25 -0.39 -8.45
N ILE A 7 22.29 -1.33 -8.36
CA ILE A 7 21.11 -1.21 -7.49
C ILE A 7 21.53 -1.16 -6.02
N ASN A 8 22.46 -2.03 -5.60
CA ASN A 8 22.92 -2.03 -4.21
C ASN A 8 23.64 -0.74 -3.83
N LYS A 9 24.56 -0.25 -4.69
CA LYS A 9 25.22 1.05 -4.46
C LYS A 9 24.21 2.19 -4.39
N PHE A 10 23.21 2.19 -5.27
CA PHE A 10 22.13 3.15 -5.21
C PHE A 10 21.40 3.10 -3.86
N CYS A 11 20.99 1.92 -3.40
CA CYS A 11 20.34 1.76 -2.10
C CYS A 11 21.23 2.23 -0.93
N GLU A 12 22.52 1.92 -0.95
CA GLU A 12 23.49 2.37 0.07
C GLU A 12 23.61 3.90 0.09
N SER A 13 23.68 4.55 -1.07
CA SER A 13 23.71 6.02 -1.15
C SER A 13 22.43 6.67 -0.63
N VAL A 14 21.26 6.07 -0.86
CA VAL A 14 19.99 6.52 -0.25
C VAL A 14 20.03 6.38 1.26
N GLU A 15 20.46 5.23 1.79
CA GLU A 15 20.55 4.98 3.23
C GLU A 15 21.54 5.88 3.96
N ASN A 16 22.60 6.31 3.27
CA ASN A 16 23.59 7.25 3.79
C ASN A 16 23.14 8.72 3.68
N GLY A 17 21.99 9.00 3.07
CA GLY A 17 21.48 10.35 2.84
C GLY A 17 22.19 11.12 1.73
N GLU A 18 22.95 10.43 0.87
CA GLU A 18 23.64 11.03 -0.28
C GLU A 18 22.66 11.31 -1.44
N ILE A 19 21.53 10.60 -1.46
CA ILE A 19 20.45 10.75 -2.42
C ILE A 19 19.19 11.15 -1.65
N TYR A 20 18.64 12.31 -1.96
CA TYR A 20 17.48 12.91 -1.31
C TYR A 20 16.50 13.49 -2.33
N PHE A 21 15.31 13.84 -1.89
CA PHE A 21 14.37 14.67 -2.67
C PHE A 21 14.41 16.10 -2.14
N GLU A 22 14.31 17.08 -3.03
CA GLU A 22 14.14 18.47 -2.62
C GLU A 22 12.65 18.77 -2.45
N TYR A 23 12.29 19.37 -1.33
CA TYR A 23 10.94 19.84 -1.05
C TYR A 23 10.84 21.33 -1.33
N GLU A 24 9.81 21.68 -2.09
CA GLU A 24 9.55 23.04 -2.52
C GLU A 24 8.13 23.42 -2.13
N THR A 25 7.96 24.62 -1.57
CA THR A 25 6.66 25.16 -1.16
C THR A 25 6.56 26.63 -1.52
N HIS A 26 5.43 27.00 -2.13
CA HIS A 26 5.14 28.36 -2.56
C HIS A 26 3.68 28.70 -2.25
N TYR A 27 3.46 29.94 -1.81
CA TYR A 27 2.12 30.46 -1.63
C TYR A 27 1.54 30.98 -2.97
N TYR A 28 0.34 30.52 -3.32
CA TYR A 28 -0.37 30.94 -4.52
C TYR A 28 -1.68 31.64 -4.16
N GLU A 29 -1.71 32.97 -4.37
CA GLU A 29 -2.97 33.73 -4.29
C GLU A 29 -3.94 33.33 -5.40
N PHE A 30 -3.41 33.00 -6.58
CA PHE A 30 -4.19 32.59 -7.75
C PHE A 30 -3.56 31.38 -8.42
N ASP A 31 -4.39 30.46 -8.92
CA ASP A 31 -3.92 29.35 -9.77
C ASP A 31 -3.46 29.85 -11.16
N ASN A 32 -2.90 28.95 -11.95
CA ASN A 32 -2.46 29.22 -13.32
C ASN A 32 -3.59 29.67 -14.27
N ASP A 33 -4.86 29.43 -13.92
CA ASP A 33 -6.05 29.89 -14.65
C ASP A 33 -6.58 31.24 -14.13
N GLY A 34 -5.91 31.86 -13.15
CA GLY A 34 -6.27 33.14 -12.53
C GLY A 34 -7.42 33.06 -11.53
N ARG A 35 -7.76 31.87 -11.03
CA ARG A 35 -8.76 31.69 -9.97
C ARG A 35 -8.11 31.86 -8.62
N TYR A 36 -8.78 32.59 -7.74
CA TYR A 36 -8.32 32.80 -6.37
C TYR A 36 -8.27 31.47 -5.62
N MET A 37 -7.10 31.14 -5.07
CA MET A 37 -6.82 29.90 -4.32
C MET A 37 -6.53 30.19 -2.85
N ASP A 38 -5.66 31.16 -2.57
CA ASP A 38 -5.23 31.52 -1.21
C ASP A 38 -4.73 30.30 -0.43
N ASP A 39 -3.85 29.53 -1.08
CA ASP A 39 -3.40 28.24 -0.58
C ASP A 39 -1.91 28.05 -0.85
N TRP A 40 -1.32 27.11 -0.11
CA TRP A 40 0.06 26.67 -0.31
C TRP A 40 0.09 25.49 -1.26
N GLU A 41 1.02 25.52 -2.22
CA GLU A 41 1.34 24.34 -3.02
C GLU A 41 2.73 23.85 -2.65
N SER A 42 2.85 22.53 -2.50
CA SER A 42 4.13 21.87 -2.23
C SER A 42 4.32 20.62 -3.08
N TRP A 43 5.57 20.36 -3.44
CA TRP A 43 5.95 19.21 -4.27
C TRP A 43 7.40 18.77 -4.01
N HIS A 44 7.73 17.56 -4.46
CA HIS A 44 9.08 17.00 -4.37
C HIS A 44 9.78 16.93 -5.73
N ASN A 45 11.03 17.39 -5.78
CA ASN A 45 11.88 17.39 -6.96
C ASN A 45 12.87 16.21 -6.94
N ASP A 46 12.92 15.45 -8.04
CA ASP A 46 13.87 14.33 -8.24
C ASP A 46 15.20 14.83 -8.83
N VAL A 47 16.06 15.37 -7.98
CA VAL A 47 17.34 15.98 -8.39
C VAL A 47 18.36 14.94 -8.86
N PHE A 48 18.29 13.71 -8.33
CA PHE A 48 19.28 12.66 -8.58
C PHE A 48 18.85 11.65 -9.64
N GLY A 49 17.67 11.81 -10.24
CA GLY A 49 17.13 10.85 -11.22
C GLY A 49 16.76 9.51 -10.60
N VAL A 50 16.33 9.51 -9.33
CA VAL A 50 15.81 8.38 -8.58
C VAL A 50 14.65 7.74 -9.31
N ILE A 51 13.67 8.51 -9.75
CA ILE A 51 12.43 8.02 -10.33
C ILE A 51 12.69 7.32 -11.67
N PRO A 52 13.45 7.90 -12.63
CA PRO A 52 13.91 7.17 -13.81
C PRO A 52 14.70 5.90 -13.51
N PHE A 53 15.55 5.90 -12.47
CA PHE A 53 16.30 4.72 -12.07
C PHE A 53 15.37 3.59 -11.58
N LEU A 54 14.48 3.91 -10.64
CA LEU A 54 13.51 2.99 -10.07
C LEU A 54 12.55 2.44 -11.13
N ASN A 55 12.07 3.27 -12.06
CA ASN A 55 11.23 2.81 -13.18
C ASN A 55 11.93 1.70 -13.99
N ARG A 56 13.25 1.81 -14.23
CA ARG A 56 14.03 0.76 -14.94
C ARG A 56 14.25 -0.49 -14.10
N VAL A 57 14.34 -0.35 -12.77
CA VAL A 57 14.40 -1.49 -11.84
C VAL A 57 13.07 -2.23 -11.85
N PHE A 58 11.96 -1.52 -11.67
CA PHE A 58 10.61 -2.11 -11.64
C PHE A 58 10.25 -2.79 -12.97
N ALA A 59 10.57 -2.17 -14.11
CA ALA A 59 10.40 -2.82 -15.41
C ALA A 59 11.23 -4.10 -15.51
N GLY A 60 12.48 -4.08 -15.03
CA GLY A 60 13.33 -5.26 -15.00
C GLY A 60 12.82 -6.37 -14.08
N CYS A 61 12.28 -6.02 -12.91
CA CYS A 61 11.64 -6.99 -12.01
C CYS A 61 10.43 -7.65 -12.67
N HIS A 62 9.64 -6.89 -13.45
CA HIS A 62 8.54 -7.46 -14.22
C HIS A 62 9.03 -8.43 -15.29
N ASP A 63 10.07 -8.06 -16.05
CA ASP A 63 10.67 -8.95 -17.04
C ASP A 63 11.19 -10.25 -16.38
N LEU A 64 11.84 -10.15 -15.22
CA LEU A 64 12.30 -11.30 -14.44
C LEU A 64 11.14 -12.16 -13.93
N LEU A 65 10.03 -11.55 -13.50
CA LEU A 65 8.83 -12.28 -13.09
C LEU A 65 8.28 -13.12 -14.25
N CYS A 66 8.21 -12.54 -15.46
CA CYS A 66 7.79 -13.26 -16.67
C CYS A 66 8.75 -14.38 -17.08
N LEU A 67 10.01 -14.30 -16.67
CA LEU A 67 11.03 -15.35 -16.85
C LEU A 67 11.06 -16.35 -15.69
N GLU A 68 10.12 -16.26 -14.75
CA GLU A 68 10.02 -17.13 -13.56
C GLU A 68 11.24 -17.04 -12.60
N GLU A 69 11.99 -15.93 -12.66
CA GLU A 69 13.14 -15.63 -11.81
C GLU A 69 12.70 -15.06 -10.45
N TYR A 70 11.80 -15.76 -9.76
CA TYR A 70 11.09 -15.25 -8.58
C TYR A 70 12.01 -14.85 -7.43
N GLU A 71 13.08 -15.60 -7.19
CA GLU A 71 14.05 -15.30 -6.12
C GLU A 71 14.74 -13.95 -6.38
N HIS A 72 15.08 -13.67 -7.63
CA HIS A 72 15.69 -12.41 -8.03
C HIS A 72 14.72 -11.24 -7.85
N VAL A 73 13.47 -11.42 -8.26
CA VAL A 73 12.41 -10.41 -8.10
C VAL A 73 12.21 -10.07 -6.63
N VAL A 74 12.00 -11.08 -5.77
CA VAL A 74 11.78 -10.86 -4.34
C VAL A 74 12.99 -10.18 -3.70
N ARG A 75 14.21 -10.65 -3.98
CA ARG A 75 15.43 -10.04 -3.42
C ARG A 75 15.58 -8.56 -3.81
N LEU A 76 15.23 -8.19 -5.04
CA LEU A 76 15.31 -6.81 -5.50
C LEU A 76 14.20 -5.94 -4.91
N LEU A 77 12.95 -6.41 -4.93
CA LEU A 77 11.82 -5.64 -4.43
C LEU A 77 11.85 -5.51 -2.90
N ASP A 78 12.23 -6.55 -2.15
CA ASP A 78 12.46 -6.46 -0.70
C ASP A 78 13.48 -5.37 -0.33
N ARG A 79 14.47 -5.11 -1.21
CA ARG A 79 15.49 -4.10 -0.96
C ARG A 79 15.02 -2.70 -1.37
N VAL A 80 14.44 -2.58 -2.55
CA VAL A 80 14.10 -1.28 -3.15
C VAL A 80 12.80 -0.72 -2.58
N CYS A 81 11.82 -1.56 -2.28
CA CYS A 81 10.51 -1.13 -1.81
C CYS A 81 10.51 -0.61 -0.36
N GLU A 82 11.58 -0.85 0.38
CA GLU A 82 11.79 -0.41 1.76
C GLU A 82 12.56 0.92 1.86
N LEU A 83 13.02 1.48 0.72
CA LEU A 83 13.77 2.73 0.71
C LEU A 83 12.92 3.90 1.21
N LYS A 84 13.53 4.70 2.07
CA LYS A 84 13.05 6.02 2.49
C LYS A 84 14.12 7.03 2.16
N PHE A 85 13.71 8.09 1.46
CA PHE A 85 14.62 9.15 1.03
C PHE A 85 14.59 10.26 2.06
N SER A 86 15.75 10.85 2.36
CA SER A 86 15.79 12.12 3.08
C SER A 86 15.16 13.22 2.23
N VAL A 87 14.61 14.23 2.91
CA VAL A 87 14.01 15.41 2.29
C VAL A 87 14.80 16.64 2.70
N GLU A 88 15.26 17.40 1.72
CA GLU A 88 16.00 18.64 1.93
C GLU A 88 15.20 19.81 1.39
N LYS A 89 15.30 20.97 2.04
CA LYS A 89 14.64 22.19 1.57
C LYS A 89 15.28 22.67 0.25
N ALA A 90 14.46 22.88 -0.78
CA ALA A 90 14.93 23.53 -2.02
C ALA A 90 15.35 24.99 -1.74
N GLU A 91 16.35 25.50 -2.47
CA GLU A 91 16.87 26.86 -2.27
C GLU A 91 15.77 27.94 -2.38
N ASP A 92 14.83 27.72 -3.30
CA ASP A 92 13.72 28.64 -3.58
C ASP A 92 12.46 28.37 -2.74
N SER A 93 12.47 27.39 -1.83
CA SER A 93 11.30 27.06 -0.99
C SER A 93 11.04 28.14 0.07
N GLU A 94 9.78 28.56 0.22
CA GLU A 94 9.40 29.54 1.22
C GLU A 94 9.43 28.95 2.64
N ASP A 95 8.98 27.70 2.81
CA ASP A 95 8.91 26.98 4.09
C ASP A 95 9.81 25.73 4.16
N GLU A 96 9.97 25.20 5.37
CA GLU A 96 10.68 23.95 5.65
C GLU A 96 9.82 22.71 5.30
N PRO A 97 10.44 21.55 5.02
CA PRO A 97 9.71 20.30 4.80
C PRO A 97 8.81 19.92 5.98
N GLU A 98 7.57 19.50 5.68
CA GLU A 98 6.65 19.00 6.70
C GLU A 98 7.09 17.63 7.25
N GLU A 99 7.71 16.81 6.41
CA GLU A 99 8.24 15.49 6.75
C GLU A 99 9.73 15.38 6.41
N GLU A 100 10.50 14.74 7.28
CA GLU A 100 11.95 14.52 7.08
C GLU A 100 12.24 13.39 6.06
N THR A 101 11.22 12.60 5.71
CA THR A 101 11.38 11.44 4.83
C THR A 101 10.31 11.37 3.75
N PHE A 102 10.70 10.96 2.56
CA PHE A 102 9.82 10.72 1.43
C PHE A 102 9.84 9.24 1.06
N SER A 103 8.66 8.60 0.95
CA SER A 103 8.55 7.18 0.60
C SER A 103 8.14 6.97 -0.85
N LEU A 104 8.28 5.74 -1.36
CA LEU A 104 7.75 5.38 -2.67
C LEU A 104 6.22 5.58 -2.76
N SER A 105 5.50 5.42 -1.65
CA SER A 105 4.06 5.66 -1.65
C SER A 105 3.71 7.14 -1.80
N ASP A 106 4.59 8.04 -1.36
CA ASP A 106 4.40 9.48 -1.51
C ASP A 106 4.72 9.90 -2.95
N ALA A 107 5.79 9.38 -3.54
CA ALA A 107 6.09 9.52 -4.96
C ALA A 107 4.94 9.02 -5.88
N ASP A 108 4.25 7.94 -5.50
CA ASP A 108 3.06 7.45 -6.24
C ASP A 108 1.84 8.37 -6.08
N LYS A 109 1.66 9.03 -4.92
CA LYS A 109 0.59 10.02 -4.71
C LYS A 109 0.84 11.27 -5.55
N GLU A 110 2.09 11.70 -5.67
CA GLU A 110 2.51 12.81 -6.53
C GLU A 110 2.59 12.44 -8.02
N GLY A 111 2.31 11.18 -8.37
CA GLY A 111 2.24 10.73 -9.76
C GLY A 111 3.60 10.69 -10.46
N MET A 112 4.70 10.56 -9.71
CA MET A 112 6.06 10.62 -10.26
C MET A 112 6.41 9.39 -11.12
N PHE A 113 5.86 8.22 -10.79
CA PHE A 113 6.19 6.99 -11.51
C PHE A 113 5.49 6.87 -12.86
N SER A 114 6.21 6.33 -13.84
CA SER A 114 5.65 6.00 -15.15
C SER A 114 4.70 4.79 -15.09
N ARG A 115 4.98 3.86 -14.18
CA ARG A 115 4.15 2.68 -13.87
C ARG A 115 3.57 2.86 -12.47
N LYS A 116 2.32 2.45 -12.27
CA LYS A 116 1.67 2.59 -10.95
C LYS A 116 2.39 1.71 -9.94
N LEU A 117 2.57 2.23 -8.72
CA LEU A 117 3.21 1.47 -7.64
C LEU A 117 2.43 0.18 -7.30
N CYS A 118 1.11 0.18 -7.51
CA CYS A 118 0.30 -1.02 -7.33
C CYS A 118 0.72 -2.17 -8.26
N ASP A 119 1.15 -1.88 -9.48
CA ASP A 119 1.58 -2.91 -10.44
C ASP A 119 2.92 -3.53 -10.00
N VAL A 120 3.78 -2.75 -9.34
CA VAL A 120 5.01 -3.24 -8.71
C VAL A 120 4.69 -4.13 -7.50
N GLY A 121 3.71 -3.71 -6.69
CA GLY A 121 3.21 -4.52 -5.57
C GLY A 121 2.61 -5.85 -6.02
N GLU A 122 1.90 -5.87 -7.16
CA GLU A 122 1.39 -7.11 -7.77
C GLU A 122 2.53 -8.04 -8.17
N ASP A 123 3.54 -7.54 -8.87
CA ASP A 123 4.72 -8.33 -9.26
C ASP A 123 5.42 -8.93 -8.02
N TRP A 124 5.54 -8.15 -6.95
CA TRP A 124 6.15 -8.60 -5.70
C TRP A 124 5.34 -9.73 -5.04
N ILE A 125 4.02 -9.56 -4.91
CA ILE A 125 3.15 -10.56 -4.29
C ILE A 125 3.15 -11.84 -5.12
N ARG A 126 3.11 -11.76 -6.45
CA ARG A 126 3.19 -12.94 -7.32
C ARG A 126 4.49 -13.70 -7.11
N ALA A 127 5.63 -13.00 -7.12
CA ALA A 127 6.93 -13.62 -6.90
C ALA A 127 7.03 -14.30 -5.52
N VAL A 128 6.54 -13.65 -4.46
CA VAL A 128 6.51 -14.25 -3.11
C VAL A 128 5.56 -15.45 -3.06
N THR A 129 4.40 -15.37 -3.72
CA THR A 129 3.43 -16.47 -3.77
C THR A 129 4.07 -17.73 -4.37
N GLN A 130 4.81 -17.58 -5.47
CA GLN A 130 5.51 -18.69 -6.12
C GLN A 130 6.65 -19.25 -5.26
N LEU A 131 7.49 -18.40 -4.63
CA LEU A 131 8.58 -18.85 -3.76
C LEU A 131 8.12 -19.56 -2.48
N THR A 132 6.92 -19.25 -2.02
CA THR A 132 6.35 -19.83 -0.80
C THR A 132 5.46 -21.04 -1.07
N ASN A 133 5.29 -21.42 -2.34
CA ASN A 133 4.53 -22.62 -2.70
C ASN A 133 5.18 -23.87 -2.07
N GLY A 134 4.38 -24.68 -1.38
CA GLY A 134 4.83 -25.86 -0.65
C GLY A 134 5.40 -25.60 0.76
N GLN A 135 5.43 -24.35 1.24
CA GLN A 135 5.68 -24.05 2.65
C GLN A 135 4.46 -24.38 3.52
N GLU A 136 4.62 -24.28 4.84
CA GLU A 136 3.49 -24.39 5.76
C GLU A 136 2.45 -23.31 5.45
N GLN A 137 1.20 -23.74 5.22
CA GLN A 137 0.09 -22.87 4.83
C GLN A 137 -0.11 -21.69 5.79
N SER A 138 0.06 -21.90 7.10
CA SER A 138 -0.07 -20.84 8.12
C SER A 138 0.98 -19.72 7.91
N SER A 139 2.24 -20.10 7.65
CA SER A 139 3.34 -19.19 7.40
C SER A 139 3.15 -18.41 6.11
N GLN A 140 2.71 -19.11 5.05
CA GLN A 140 2.42 -18.50 3.76
C GLN A 140 1.30 -17.46 3.86
N ILE A 141 0.20 -17.79 4.54
CA ILE A 141 -0.93 -16.87 4.79
C ILE A 141 -0.46 -15.61 5.51
N LEU A 142 0.29 -15.76 6.60
CA LEU A 142 0.79 -14.63 7.37
C LEU A 142 1.70 -13.74 6.53
N LYS A 143 2.57 -14.33 5.71
CA LYS A 143 3.45 -13.57 4.83
C LYS A 143 2.66 -12.77 3.80
N LEU A 144 1.71 -13.40 3.11
CA LEU A 144 0.89 -12.73 2.09
C LEU A 144 0.02 -11.62 2.69
N LEU A 145 -0.63 -11.86 3.83
CA LEU A 145 -1.45 -10.83 4.50
C LEU A 145 -0.61 -9.63 4.91
N ARG A 146 0.61 -9.85 5.45
CA ARG A 146 1.54 -8.75 5.74
C ARG A 146 1.94 -7.99 4.48
N MET A 147 2.16 -8.69 3.36
CA MET A 147 2.46 -8.02 2.10
C MET A 147 1.31 -7.13 1.63
N PHE A 148 0.05 -7.58 1.69
CA PHE A 148 -1.08 -6.72 1.32
C PHE A 148 -1.25 -5.48 2.21
N GLU A 149 -0.60 -5.44 3.37
CA GLU A 149 -0.57 -4.30 4.27
C GLU A 149 0.64 -3.38 4.05
N HIS A 150 1.65 -3.85 3.32
CA HIS A 150 2.83 -3.06 2.98
C HIS A 150 2.43 -1.82 2.13
N PRO A 151 3.01 -0.62 2.35
CA PRO A 151 2.62 0.61 1.65
C PRO A 151 2.60 0.49 0.11
N VAL A 152 3.65 -0.13 -0.47
CA VAL A 152 3.75 -0.41 -1.92
C VAL A 152 2.62 -1.30 -2.44
N CYS A 153 2.14 -2.21 -1.61
CA CYS A 153 1.12 -3.21 -1.96
C CYS A 153 -0.29 -2.83 -1.49
N LYS A 154 -0.45 -1.69 -0.81
CA LYS A 154 -1.69 -1.31 -0.12
C LYS A 154 -2.90 -1.20 -1.07
N LYS A 155 -2.66 -0.85 -2.34
CA LYS A 155 -3.71 -0.76 -3.37
C LYS A 155 -4.02 -2.12 -4.03
N VAL A 156 -3.17 -3.12 -3.83
CA VAL A 156 -3.33 -4.46 -4.41
C VAL A 156 -4.42 -5.23 -3.67
N LYS A 157 -5.18 -6.03 -4.43
CA LYS A 157 -6.35 -6.78 -3.95
C LYS A 157 -6.05 -8.28 -3.88
N PRO A 158 -6.46 -8.98 -2.81
CA PRO A 158 -6.24 -10.44 -2.66
C PRO A 158 -6.62 -11.31 -3.86
N ARG A 159 -7.60 -10.89 -4.69
CA ARG A 159 -8.01 -11.61 -5.90
C ARG A 159 -6.89 -11.93 -6.88
N ILE A 160 -5.75 -11.21 -6.87
CA ILE A 160 -4.61 -11.55 -7.72
C ILE A 160 -4.11 -12.97 -7.48
N LEU A 161 -4.31 -13.49 -6.25
CA LEU A 161 -3.92 -14.83 -5.85
C LEU A 161 -4.75 -15.93 -6.54
N LEU A 162 -5.90 -15.60 -7.14
CA LEU A 162 -6.67 -16.55 -7.95
C LEU A 162 -5.89 -16.98 -9.19
N GLU A 163 -5.14 -16.05 -9.79
CA GLU A 163 -4.32 -16.30 -10.97
C GLU A 163 -3.08 -17.15 -10.63
N GLU A 164 -2.64 -17.08 -9.37
CA GLU A 164 -1.53 -17.87 -8.83
C GLU A 164 -1.94 -19.26 -8.36
N GLY A 165 -3.21 -19.65 -8.54
CA GLY A 165 -3.69 -21.00 -8.21
C GLY A 165 -3.87 -21.27 -6.72
N ILE A 166 -4.04 -20.24 -5.90
CA ILE A 166 -4.27 -20.38 -4.46
C ILE A 166 -5.59 -21.10 -4.17
N SER A 167 -5.55 -22.06 -3.24
CA SER A 167 -6.68 -22.93 -2.93
C SER A 167 -7.82 -22.20 -2.20
N LYS A 168 -9.03 -22.77 -2.31
CA LYS A 168 -10.20 -22.27 -1.58
C LYS A 168 -9.98 -22.29 -0.07
N GLU A 169 -9.36 -23.36 0.42
CA GLU A 169 -9.05 -23.58 1.83
C GLU A 169 -8.13 -22.47 2.35
N MET A 170 -7.12 -22.08 1.57
CA MET A 170 -6.21 -21.00 1.95
C MET A 170 -6.93 -19.65 2.02
N PHE A 171 -7.83 -19.36 1.07
CA PHE A 171 -8.67 -18.14 1.16
C PHE A 171 -9.61 -18.16 2.37
N ILE A 172 -10.15 -19.32 2.76
CA ILE A 172 -10.97 -19.45 3.98
C ILE A 172 -10.13 -19.13 5.21
N ASP A 173 -8.92 -19.69 5.31
CA ASP A 173 -8.03 -19.46 6.45
C ASP A 173 -7.56 -17.99 6.52
N MET A 174 -7.26 -17.36 5.37
CA MET A 174 -6.96 -15.92 5.31
C MET A 174 -8.13 -15.09 5.82
N ALA A 175 -9.37 -15.43 5.43
CA ALA A 175 -10.57 -14.73 5.89
C ALA A 175 -10.76 -14.89 7.41
N MET A 176 -10.62 -16.11 7.94
CA MET A 176 -10.71 -16.36 9.38
C MET A 176 -9.63 -15.60 10.17
N PHE A 177 -8.40 -15.53 9.65
CA PHE A 177 -7.33 -14.75 10.27
C PHE A 177 -7.69 -13.26 10.33
N LEU A 178 -8.11 -12.68 9.20
CA LEU A 178 -8.51 -11.28 9.12
C LEU A 178 -9.68 -10.95 10.04
N GLU A 179 -10.68 -11.81 10.11
CA GLU A 179 -11.81 -11.67 11.04
C GLU A 179 -11.35 -11.61 12.50
N GLY A 180 -10.44 -12.50 12.89
CA GLY A 180 -9.87 -12.49 14.24
C GLY A 180 -9.10 -11.21 14.56
N GLU A 181 -8.34 -10.67 13.62
CA GLU A 181 -7.60 -9.42 13.79
C GLU A 181 -8.52 -8.19 13.82
N ILE A 182 -9.56 -8.16 12.98
CA ILE A 182 -10.55 -7.08 12.98
C ILE A 182 -11.25 -7.00 14.34
N VAL A 183 -11.70 -8.13 14.90
CA VAL A 183 -12.37 -8.16 16.21
C VAL A 183 -11.46 -7.62 17.32
N LYS A 184 -10.17 -7.95 17.30
CA LYS A 184 -9.20 -7.42 18.28
C LYS A 184 -9.02 -5.91 18.14
N LEU A 185 -8.93 -5.41 16.90
CA LEU A 185 -8.77 -3.98 16.63
C LEU A 185 -10.03 -3.18 16.98
N GLU A 186 -11.22 -3.72 16.71
CA GLU A 186 -12.50 -3.11 17.10
C GLU A 186 -12.61 -2.99 18.62
N ALA A 187 -12.22 -4.03 19.37
CA ALA A 187 -12.18 -3.98 20.84
C ALA A 187 -11.17 -2.93 21.36
N LEU A 188 -10.01 -2.81 20.70
CA LEU A 188 -9.01 -1.78 21.03
C LEU A 188 -9.55 -0.37 20.75
N GLU A 189 -10.24 -0.17 19.64
CA GLU A 189 -10.84 1.12 19.30
C GLU A 189 -11.92 1.55 20.31
N GLU A 190 -12.75 0.60 20.76
CA GLU A 190 -13.74 0.83 21.82
C GLU A 190 -13.06 1.22 23.14
N GLU A 191 -11.97 0.53 23.50
CA GLU A 191 -11.19 0.87 24.70
C GLU A 191 -10.60 2.28 24.62
N LEU A 192 -10.01 2.65 23.48
CA LEU A 192 -9.47 4.00 23.25
C LEU A 192 -10.57 5.07 23.29
N THR A 193 -11.75 4.76 22.78
CA THR A 193 -12.91 5.66 22.82
C THR A 193 -13.34 5.93 24.26
N ARG A 194 -13.35 4.90 25.11
CA ARG A 194 -13.70 5.04 26.53
C ARG A 194 -12.65 5.82 27.33
N LYS A 195 -11.36 5.73 26.98
CA LYS A 195 -10.27 6.44 27.68
C LYS A 195 -10.29 7.96 27.45
N GLY A 196 -10.83 8.42 26.32
CA GLY A 196 -10.84 9.84 25.95
C GLY A 196 -9.44 10.36 25.56
N ASN A 197 -9.38 11.41 24.75
CA ASN A 197 -8.13 12.07 24.30
C ASN A 197 -7.10 11.18 23.58
N CYS A 198 -7.55 10.24 22.74
CA CYS A 198 -6.69 9.44 21.84
C CYS A 198 -7.19 9.53 20.39
N TYR A 199 -7.22 10.74 19.79
CA TYR A 199 -7.75 10.89 18.42
C TYR A 199 -6.84 10.22 17.38
N ARG A 200 -5.53 10.46 17.48
CA ARG A 200 -4.54 9.95 16.53
C ARG A 200 -4.48 8.42 16.56
N GLU A 201 -4.39 7.82 17.74
CA GLU A 201 -4.34 6.36 17.90
C GLU A 201 -5.62 5.70 17.40
N ARG A 202 -6.78 6.33 17.65
CA ARG A 202 -8.06 5.83 17.10
C ARG A 202 -8.09 5.89 15.58
N TYR A 203 -7.61 6.98 14.99
CA TYR A 203 -7.53 7.12 13.54
C TYR A 203 -6.65 6.03 12.92
N GLU A 204 -5.49 5.76 13.51
CA GLU A 204 -4.58 4.70 13.07
C GLU A 204 -5.22 3.30 13.19
N VAL A 205 -5.88 3.00 14.32
CA VAL A 205 -6.60 1.73 14.51
C VAL A 205 -7.74 1.59 13.50
N ARG A 206 -8.54 2.65 13.27
CA ARG A 206 -9.62 2.65 12.28
C ARG A 206 -9.09 2.41 10.87
N SER A 207 -7.97 3.04 10.49
CA SER A 207 -7.33 2.81 9.20
C SER A 207 -6.92 1.35 8.99
N GLN A 208 -6.43 0.68 10.04
CA GLN A 208 -6.11 -0.74 10.00
C GLN A 208 -7.36 -1.61 9.87
N ILE A 209 -8.44 -1.31 10.61
CA ILE A 209 -9.72 -2.01 10.49
C ILE A 209 -10.26 -1.89 9.07
N ASP A 210 -10.27 -0.68 8.50
CA ASP A 210 -10.77 -0.43 7.15
C ASP A 210 -10.00 -1.23 6.10
N ARG A 211 -8.66 -1.25 6.19
CA ARG A 211 -7.81 -2.02 5.28
C ARG A 211 -8.04 -3.52 5.41
N LYS A 212 -8.09 -4.06 6.63
CA LYS A 212 -8.36 -5.49 6.84
C LYS A 212 -9.75 -5.89 6.38
N THR A 213 -10.75 -5.04 6.59
CA THR A 213 -12.12 -5.23 6.12
C THR A 213 -12.18 -5.24 4.59
N GLU A 214 -11.48 -4.33 3.94
CA GLU A 214 -11.38 -4.27 2.49
C GLU A 214 -10.80 -5.57 1.90
N MET A 215 -9.71 -6.09 2.48
CA MET A 215 -9.12 -7.37 2.08
C MET A 215 -10.09 -8.53 2.31
N LEU A 216 -10.73 -8.59 3.48
CA LEU A 216 -11.69 -9.62 3.83
C LEU A 216 -12.89 -9.64 2.85
N LEU A 217 -13.40 -8.47 2.48
CA LEU A 217 -14.48 -8.34 1.51
C LEU A 217 -14.05 -8.83 0.13
N ASP A 218 -12.84 -8.50 -0.32
CA ASP A 218 -12.31 -8.99 -1.60
C ASP A 218 -12.18 -10.52 -1.61
N ILE A 219 -11.68 -11.11 -0.52
CA ILE A 219 -11.58 -12.57 -0.37
C ILE A 219 -12.97 -13.22 -0.41
N ARG A 220 -13.90 -12.77 0.44
CA ARG A 220 -15.24 -13.37 0.54
C ARG A 220 -16.04 -13.22 -0.74
N ILE A 221 -16.01 -12.02 -1.34
CA ILE A 221 -16.89 -11.67 -2.46
C ILE A 221 -16.29 -12.09 -3.79
N LYS A 222 -15.00 -11.86 -4.01
CA LYS A 222 -14.36 -12.04 -5.33
C LYS A 222 -13.52 -13.29 -5.42
N CYS A 223 -12.97 -13.80 -4.33
CA CYS A 223 -12.20 -15.04 -4.37
C CYS A 223 -13.12 -16.25 -4.13
N LEU A 224 -13.79 -16.32 -2.98
CA LEU A 224 -14.57 -17.50 -2.60
C LEU A 224 -15.83 -17.71 -3.44
N ASN A 225 -16.54 -16.66 -3.87
CA ASN A 225 -17.71 -16.82 -4.74
C ASN A 225 -17.31 -17.27 -6.15
N THR A 226 -16.21 -16.76 -6.68
CA THR A 226 -15.69 -17.14 -8.00
C THR A 226 -15.29 -18.61 -8.02
N ILE A 227 -14.62 -19.09 -6.98
CA ILE A 227 -14.27 -20.52 -6.84
C ILE A 227 -15.52 -21.39 -6.60
N SER A 228 -16.59 -20.85 -6.01
CA SER A 228 -17.81 -21.60 -5.70
C SER A 228 -18.88 -21.57 -6.80
N GLY A 229 -18.71 -20.78 -7.86
CA GLY A 229 -19.66 -20.69 -9.00
C GLY A 229 -21.01 -20.02 -8.68
N ASP A 230 -21.16 -19.35 -7.53
CA ASP A 230 -22.45 -18.87 -7.01
C ASP A 230 -22.49 -17.34 -6.99
N SER A 231 -22.59 -16.71 -8.17
CA SER A 231 -22.24 -15.30 -8.39
C SER A 231 -23.39 -14.28 -8.33
N GLY A 232 -24.58 -14.62 -7.81
CA GLY A 232 -25.76 -13.74 -7.96
C GLY A 232 -26.35 -13.12 -6.70
N GLN A 233 -26.59 -13.92 -5.65
CA GLN A 233 -27.55 -13.53 -4.60
C GLN A 233 -26.92 -13.11 -3.25
N LYS A 234 -25.66 -13.47 -2.99
CA LYS A 234 -24.97 -13.12 -1.73
C LYS A 234 -24.37 -11.70 -1.72
N GLU A 235 -23.94 -11.20 -2.89
CA GLU A 235 -23.37 -9.84 -3.04
C GLU A 235 -24.36 -8.74 -2.58
N LEU A 236 -25.64 -8.88 -2.91
CA LEU A 236 -26.68 -7.91 -2.54
C LEU A 236 -27.02 -7.94 -1.03
N LYS A 237 -26.95 -9.09 -0.37
CA LYS A 237 -27.32 -9.23 1.04
C LYS A 237 -26.27 -8.66 1.99
N LEU A 238 -24.98 -8.85 1.68
CA LEU A 238 -23.90 -8.33 2.51
C LEU A 238 -23.73 -6.81 2.33
N ALA A 239 -23.75 -6.30 1.10
CA ALA A 239 -23.69 -4.86 0.85
C ALA A 239 -24.86 -4.09 1.49
N ALA A 240 -26.06 -4.69 1.54
CA ALA A 240 -27.22 -4.12 2.21
C ALA A 240 -27.10 -4.12 3.75
N CYS A 241 -26.54 -5.17 4.36
CA CYS A 241 -26.27 -5.21 5.80
C CYS A 241 -25.31 -4.09 6.24
N TRP A 242 -24.27 -3.81 5.44
CA TRP A 242 -23.27 -2.79 5.80
C TRP A 242 -23.76 -1.35 5.59
N LYS A 243 -24.59 -1.08 4.57
CA LYS A 243 -25.25 0.25 4.45
C LYS A 243 -26.10 0.56 5.68
N SER A 244 -26.85 -0.43 6.18
CA SER A 244 -27.67 -0.27 7.38
C SER A 244 -26.85 -0.01 8.65
N GLY A 245 -25.63 -0.55 8.77
CA GLY A 245 -24.73 -0.27 9.89
C GLY A 245 -24.10 1.12 9.82
N ARG A 246 -23.71 1.56 8.62
CA ARG A 246 -23.14 2.89 8.38
C ARG A 246 -24.16 4.01 8.66
N ASP A 247 -25.41 3.82 8.23
CA ASP A 247 -26.51 4.77 8.47
C ASP A 247 -26.93 4.87 9.95
N GLN A 248 -26.65 3.84 10.76
CA GLN A 248 -26.89 3.87 12.20
C GLN A 248 -25.78 4.61 12.96
N MET A 249 -24.53 4.55 12.51
CA MET A 249 -23.42 5.31 13.13
C MET A 249 -23.49 6.82 12.83
N VAL A 250 -23.94 7.22 11.64
CA VAL A 250 -24.11 8.65 11.29
C VAL A 250 -25.24 9.31 12.10
N LYS A 251 -26.25 8.54 12.54
CA LYS A 251 -27.30 9.06 13.43
C LYS A 251 -26.83 9.27 14.87
N LEU A 252 -25.90 8.44 15.35
CA LEU A 252 -25.35 8.54 16.71
C LEU A 252 -24.29 9.64 16.89
N GLN A 253 -23.86 10.28 15.81
CA GLN A 253 -22.92 11.42 15.82
C GLN A 253 -23.62 12.78 15.71
N ASN A 254 -24.95 12.80 15.50
CA ASN A 254 -25.76 14.01 15.32
C ASN A 254 -26.79 14.23 16.44
N ASP A 255 -26.74 13.43 17.50
CA ASP A 255 -27.51 13.56 18.75
C ASP A 255 -26.54 13.78 19.93
#